data_AF-D3ATD8-F1
#
_entry.id   AF-D3ATD8-F1
#
_cell.length_a   1.000
_cell.length_b   1.000
_cell.length_c   1.000
_cell.angle_alpha   90.00
_cell.angle_beta   90.00
_cell.angle_gamma   90.00
#
_symmetry.space_group_name_H-M   'P 1'
#
loop_
_entity.id
_entity.type
_entity.pdbx_description
1 polymer ?
#
loop_
_entity_poly.entity_id
_entity_poly.type
_entity_poly.pdbx_seq_one_letter_code
_entity_poly.pdbx_strand_id
1 'polypeptide(L)'
;MNHRNYQKELDTILEDFEKQGKVPRLLLHSCCAPCSSYVLEYLSKYFEITLYYYNPNIYPIQEYMKRVKEQEKLISEMKFVHPVLFRTGPYEPD
;
A
#
# COMPACT_ATOMS: atom_id res chain seq x y z
N MET A 1 19.80 -22.85 1.07
CA MET A 1 18.99 -21.69 1.53
C MET A 1 19.32 -20.51 0.63
N ASN A 2 18.34 -19.72 0.21
CA ASN A 2 18.59 -18.55 -0.63
C ASN A 2 19.12 -17.41 0.27
N HIS A 3 20.38 -17.01 0.09
CA HIS A 3 21.05 -16.00 0.94
C HIS A 3 20.83 -14.56 0.43
N ARG A 4 19.67 -14.28 -0.17
CA ARG A 4 19.35 -12.95 -0.70
C ARG A 4 18.85 -12.04 0.41
N ASN A 5 19.38 -10.82 0.45
CA ASN A 5 18.92 -9.77 1.35
C ASN A 5 18.05 -8.79 0.56
N TYR A 6 16.74 -8.99 0.60
CA TYR A 6 15.78 -8.18 -0.15
C TYR A 6 15.76 -6.70 0.27
N GLN A 7 16.12 -6.39 1.51
CA GLN A 7 16.22 -4.99 1.94
C GLN A 7 17.35 -4.28 1.18
N LYS A 8 18.55 -4.87 1.12
CA LYS A 8 19.69 -4.27 0.39
C LYS A 8 19.40 -4.11 -1.11
N GLU A 9 18.71 -5.09 -1.69
CA GLU A 9 18.30 -5.02 -3.09
C GLU A 9 17.27 -3.90 -3.33
N LEU A 10 16.29 -3.76 -2.43
CA LEU A 10 15.34 -2.65 -2.46
C LEU A 10 16.07 -1.32 -2.32
N ASP A 11 16.95 -1.16 -1.33
CA ASP A 11 17.72 0.07 -1.10
C ASP A 11 18.48 0.49 -2.37
N THR A 12 19.10 -0.47 -3.07
CA THR A 12 19.80 -0.21 -4.34
C THR A 12 18.86 0.34 -5.42
N ILE A 13 17.63 -0.18 -5.51
CA ILE A 13 16.61 0.30 -6.47
C ILE A 13 16.14 1.72 -6.09
N LEU A 14 15.91 1.98 -4.80
CA LEU A 14 15.45 3.28 -4.32
C LEU A 14 16.51 4.37 -4.55
N GLU A 15 17.79 4.06 -4.30
CA GLU A 15 18.89 4.98 -4.59
C GLU A 15 18.99 5.35 -6.07
N ASP A 16 18.73 4.39 -6.97
CA ASP A 16 18.73 4.62 -8.42
C ASP A 16 17.60 5.58 -8.83
N PHE A 17 16.40 5.41 -8.27
CA PHE A 17 15.28 6.32 -8.50
C PHE A 17 15.59 7.74 -8.01
N GLU A 18 16.19 7.88 -6.83
CA GLU A 18 16.61 9.18 -6.30
C GLU A 18 17.67 9.85 -7.18
N LYS A 19 18.70 9.12 -7.61
CA LYS A 19 19.76 9.63 -8.50
C LYS A 19 19.21 10.12 -9.84
N GLN A 20 18.15 9.49 -10.34
CA GLN A 20 17.47 9.86 -11.57
C GLN A 20 16.38 10.93 -11.37
N GLY A 21 16.07 11.32 -10.13
CA GLY A 21 14.95 12.22 -9.82
C GLY A 21 13.59 11.65 -10.24
N LYS A 22 13.44 10.32 -10.25
CA LYS A 22 12.26 9.62 -10.76
C LYS A 22 11.36 9.16 -9.61
N VAL A 23 10.05 9.34 -9.77
CA VAL A 23 9.03 8.81 -8.86
C VAL A 23 8.12 7.85 -9.63
N PRO A 24 8.40 6.54 -9.62
CA PRO A 24 7.59 5.55 -10.31
C PRO A 24 6.22 5.32 -9.65
N ARG A 25 5.28 4.76 -10.42
CA ARG A 25 3.96 4.36 -9.93
C ARG A 25 3.99 2.94 -9.38
N LEU A 26 3.35 2.72 -8.22
CA LEU A 26 3.26 1.42 -7.55
C LEU A 26 1.80 1.06 -7.27
N LEU A 27 1.35 -0.10 -7.74
CA LEU A 27 0.09 -0.70 -7.33
C LEU A 27 0.34 -1.59 -6.11
N LEU A 28 -0.28 -1.27 -4.98
CA LEU A 28 -0.14 -2.01 -3.73
C LEU A 28 -1.47 -2.62 -3.32
N HIS A 29 -1.48 -3.90 -3.00
CA HIS A 29 -2.65 -4.57 -2.45
C HIS A 29 -2.70 -4.45 -0.91
N SER A 30 -3.88 -4.23 -0.35
CA SER A 30 -4.11 -4.29 1.10
C SER A 30 -5.42 -5.01 1.43
N CYS A 31 -5.44 -5.75 2.53
CA CYS A 31 -6.63 -6.33 3.12
C CYS A 31 -6.96 -5.75 4.51
N CYS A 32 -6.10 -4.88 5.05
CA CYS A 32 -6.20 -4.34 6.41
C CYS A 32 -5.38 -3.05 6.60
N ALA A 33 -6.00 -2.03 7.21
CA ALA A 33 -5.37 -0.73 7.47
C ALA A 33 -4.02 -0.79 8.22
N PRO A 34 -3.95 -1.34 9.46
CA PRO A 34 -2.72 -1.34 10.25
C PRO A 34 -1.54 -2.07 9.60
N CYS A 35 -1.80 -3.11 8.79
CA CYS A 35 -0.74 -3.83 8.09
C CYS A 35 -0.11 -2.99 6.96
N SER A 36 -0.87 -2.08 6.38
CA SER A 36 -0.42 -1.22 5.29
C SER A 36 0.31 0.04 5.76
N SER A 37 0.17 0.45 7.04
CA SER A 37 0.63 1.76 7.52
C SER A 37 2.13 1.97 7.32
N TYR A 38 2.98 1.05 7.80
CA TYR A 38 4.43 1.16 7.65
C TYR A 38 4.86 1.12 6.18
N VAL A 39 4.23 0.26 5.38
CA VAL A 39 4.53 0.14 3.95
C VAL A 39 4.21 1.44 3.22
N LEU A 40 3.06 2.05 3.52
CA LEU A 40 2.66 3.35 2.96
C LEU A 40 3.58 4.48 3.45
N GLU A 41 3.91 4.53 4.74
CA GLU A 41 4.83 5.53 5.30
C GLU A 41 6.22 5.46 4.63
N TYR A 42 6.75 4.25 4.46
CA TYR A 42 8.08 4.04 3.90
C TYR A 42 8.12 4.24 2.38
N LEU A 43 7.23 3.56 1.63
CA LEU A 43 7.29 3.56 0.17
C LEU A 43 6.71 4.83 -0.47
N SER A 44 5.80 5.56 0.19
CA SER A 44 5.27 6.82 -0.36
C SER A 44 6.31 7.92 -0.52
N LYS A 45 7.51 7.74 0.06
CA LYS A 45 8.67 8.62 -0.14
C LYS A 45 9.32 8.42 -1.51
N TYR A 46 9.07 7.30 -2.16
CA TYR A 46 9.75 6.88 -3.39
C TYR A 46 8.78 6.59 -4.54
N PHE A 47 7.49 6.39 -4.26
CA PHE A 47 6.50 5.98 -5.26
C PHE A 47 5.21 6.81 -5.18
N GLU A 48 4.57 7.01 -6.33
CA GLU A 48 3.15 7.34 -6.42
C GLU A 48 2.33 6.07 -6.25
N ILE A 49 1.65 5.93 -5.11
CA ILE A 49 1.01 4.66 -4.74
C ILE A 49 -0.47 4.69 -5.14
N THR A 50 -0.94 3.62 -5.76
CA THR A 50 -2.36 3.27 -5.80
C THR A 50 -2.56 2.06 -4.90
N LEU A 51 -3.27 2.25 -3.78
CA LEU A 51 -3.65 1.18 -2.87
C LEU A 51 -4.98 0.57 -3.32
N TYR A 52 -4.95 -0.73 -3.61
CA TYR A 52 -6.12 -1.53 -3.94
C TYR A 52 -6.53 -2.40 -2.75
N TYR A 53 -7.66 -2.07 -2.14
CA TYR A 53 -8.24 -2.83 -1.04
C TYR A 53 -9.17 -3.92 -1.55
N TYR A 54 -8.86 -5.18 -1.22
CA TYR A 54 -9.72 -6.31 -1.59
C TYR A 54 -9.48 -7.49 -0.66
N ASN A 55 -10.55 -8.11 -0.15
CA ASN A 55 -10.49 -9.40 0.52
C ASN A 55 -11.91 -9.99 0.60
N PRO A 56 -12.26 -10.96 -0.29
CA PRO A 56 -13.61 -11.51 -0.38
C PRO A 56 -13.96 -12.39 0.83
N ASN A 57 -12.97 -12.82 1.62
CA ASN A 57 -13.18 -13.66 2.80
C ASN A 57 -13.71 -12.91 4.03
N ILE A 58 -13.88 -11.58 3.94
CA ILE A 58 -14.35 -10.77 5.07
C ILE A 58 -15.87 -10.77 5.10
N TYR A 59 -16.44 -11.62 5.94
CA TYR A 59 -17.88 -11.68 6.20
C TYR A 59 -18.20 -11.21 7.63
N PRO A 60 -19.36 -10.56 7.86
CA PRO A 60 -20.34 -10.12 6.88
C PRO A 60 -19.94 -8.82 6.17
N ILE A 61 -20.70 -8.39 5.17
CA ILE A 61 -20.45 -7.15 4.39
C ILE A 61 -20.21 -5.93 5.30
N GLN A 62 -20.87 -5.85 6.46
CA GLN A 62 -20.68 -4.74 7.40
C GLN A 62 -19.24 -4.67 7.92
N GLU A 63 -18.59 -5.82 8.16
CA GLU A 63 -17.19 -5.88 8.58
C GLU A 63 -16.25 -5.51 7.42
N TYR A 64 -16.54 -5.96 6.19
CA TYR A 64 -15.80 -5.54 4.99
C TYR A 64 -15.82 -4.02 4.83
N MET A 65 -17.02 -3.43 4.84
CA MET A 65 -17.19 -1.98 4.70
C MET A 65 -16.55 -1.21 5.85
N LYS A 66 -16.58 -1.76 7.07
CA LYS A 66 -15.88 -1.16 8.22
C LYS A 66 -14.38 -1.11 7.97
N ARG A 67 -13.76 -2.21 7.53
CA ARG A 67 -12.32 -2.25 7.26
C ARG A 67 -11.88 -1.39 6.08
N VAL A 68 -12.72 -1.29 5.04
CA VAL A 68 -12.55 -0.31 3.95
C VAL A 68 -12.48 1.10 4.53
N LYS A 69 -13.46 1.49 5.37
CA LYS A 69 -13.49 2.82 6.00
C LYS A 69 -12.28 3.09 6.90
N GLU A 70 -11.82 2.08 7.66
CA GLU A 70 -10.59 2.23 8.46
C GLU A 70 -9.35 2.44 7.59
N GLN A 71 -9.28 1.79 6.41
CA GLN A 71 -8.20 2.00 5.46
C GLN A 71 -8.26 3.40 4.83
N GLU A 72 -9.45 3.88 4.45
CA GLU A 72 -9.67 5.25 3.97
C GLU A 72 -9.26 6.28 5.02
N LYS A 73 -9.70 6.06 6.27
CA LYS A 73 -9.36 6.92 7.41
C LYS A 73 -7.85 6.99 7.62
N LEU A 74 -7.17 5.85 7.67
CA LEU A 74 -5.72 5.80 7.80
C LEU A 74 -5.01 6.63 6.72
N ILE A 75 -5.40 6.46 5.45
CA ILE A 75 -4.83 7.22 4.33
C ILE A 75 -5.09 8.73 4.51
N SER A 76 -6.26 9.11 5.00
CA SER A 76 -6.61 10.54 5.20
C SER A 76 -5.87 11.21 6.35
N GLU A 77 -5.46 10.45 7.38
CA GLU A 77 -4.78 10.97 8.57
C GLU A 77 -3.25 11.00 8.40
N MET A 78 -2.71 10.20 7.49
CA MET A 78 -1.28 10.13 7.20
C MET A 78 -0.82 11.28 6.30
N LYS A 79 0.44 11.68 6.46
CA LYS A 79 1.12 12.62 5.56
C LYS A 79 2.05 11.84 4.65
N PHE A 80 1.83 11.97 3.34
CA PHE A 80 2.64 11.32 2.32
C PHE A 80 3.45 12.35 1.53
N VAL A 81 4.67 11.97 1.14
CA VAL A 81 5.52 12.81 0.28
C VAL A 81 4.97 12.82 -1.14
N HIS A 82 4.60 11.64 -1.66
CA HIS A 82 3.93 11.49 -2.95
C HIS A 82 2.48 11.03 -2.79
N PRO A 83 1.60 11.29 -3.79
CA PRO A 83 0.20 10.93 -3.72
C PRO A 83 -0.04 9.44 -3.44
N VAL A 84 -1.01 9.16 -2.56
CA VAL A 84 -1.56 7.82 -2.33
C VAL A 84 -3.03 7.83 -2.74
N LEU A 85 -3.35 7.11 -3.81
CA LEU A 85 -4.71 6.91 -4.29
C LEU A 85 -5.31 5.66 -3.67
N PHE A 86 -6.56 5.73 -3.24
CA PHE A 86 -7.29 4.58 -2.72
C PHE A 86 -8.30 4.05 -3.73
N ARG A 87 -8.35 2.73 -3.92
CA ARG A 87 -9.31 2.00 -4.75
C ARG A 87 -9.79 0.77 -4.00
N THR A 88 -11.08 0.51 -4.04
CA THR A 88 -11.69 -0.69 -3.46
C THR A 88 -12.08 -1.67 -4.56
N GLY A 89 -11.91 -2.96 -4.30
CA GLY A 89 -12.47 -4.02 -5.11
C GLY A 89 -13.96 -4.25 -4.82
N PRO A 90 -14.68 -4.93 -5.73
CA PRO A 90 -16.06 -5.33 -5.48
C PRO A 90 -16.14 -6.30 -4.30
N TYR A 91 -17.25 -6.25 -3.57
CA TYR A 91 -17.54 -7.25 -2.53
C TYR A 91 -18.25 -8.44 -3.18
N GLU A 92 -17.50 -9.50 -3.42
CA GLU A 92 -17.95 -10.75 -4.04
C GLU A 92 -17.56 -11.89 -3.09
N PRO A 93 -18.39 -12.21 -2.08
CA PRO A 93 -18.15 -13.36 -1.22
C PRO A 93 -18.42 -14.64 -2.01
N ASP A 94 -17.52 -15.62 -1.90
CA ASP A 94 -17.67 -16.97 -2.46
C ASP A 94 -18.84 -17.74 -1.81
#